data_AF-A0A8T0I4J3-F1
#
_entry.id   AF-A0A8T0I4J3-F1
#
_cell.length_a   1.000
_cell.length_b   1.000
_cell.length_c   1.000
_cell.angle_alpha   90.00
_cell.angle_beta   90.00
_cell.angle_gamma   90.00
#
_symmetry.space_group_name_H-M   'P 1'
#
loop_
_entity.id
_entity.type
_entity.pdbx_description
1 polymer ?
#
loop_
_entity_poly.entity_id
_entity_poly.type
_entity_poly.pdbx_seq_one_letter_code
_entity_poly.pdbx_strand_id
1 'polypeptide(L)'
;MAMSMAISRALCVLLLLGVAAVMSAEAVKIETFNERGCTGGATNTFYVGRNQCQDFIDQGSVRVTEIDPDVRVSFHNQQGCEGASSVGQGHGSLCMNQGATKLRSVYVA
;
A
#
# COMPACT_ATOMS: atom_id res chain seq x y z
N MET A 1 11.41 -38.52 57.49
CA MET A 1 11.97 -39.15 56.26
C MET A 1 10.81 -39.88 55.59
N ALA A 2 10.32 -39.56 54.39
CA ALA A 2 10.97 -39.05 53.19
C ALA A 2 10.11 -38.02 52.44
N MET A 3 10.80 -37.17 51.66
CA MET A 3 10.30 -36.23 50.65
C MET A 3 9.90 -36.97 49.36
N SER A 4 8.92 -36.45 48.60
CA SER A 4 8.97 -36.30 47.13
C SER A 4 7.61 -35.79 46.62
N MET A 5 7.49 -34.51 46.28
CA MET A 5 7.58 -33.97 44.90
C MET A 5 6.58 -34.60 43.92
N ALA A 6 5.46 -33.90 43.69
CA ALA A 6 4.66 -33.99 42.48
C ALA A 6 4.20 -32.58 42.06
N ILE A 7 5.15 -31.65 41.94
CA ILE A 7 4.99 -30.42 41.16
C ILE A 7 5.47 -30.76 39.76
N SER A 8 4.60 -31.21 38.87
CA SER A 8 4.82 -31.10 37.42
C SER A 8 3.61 -31.65 36.69
N ARG A 9 2.83 -30.78 36.02
CA ARG A 9 2.01 -31.07 34.80
C ARG A 9 0.85 -30.12 34.57
N ALA A 10 0.52 -29.22 35.49
CA ALA A 10 -0.55 -28.24 35.26
C ALA A 10 -0.10 -26.94 34.55
N LEU A 11 1.20 -26.76 34.27
CA LEU A 11 1.75 -25.50 33.76
C LEU A 11 1.90 -25.43 32.23
N CYS A 12 1.53 -26.47 31.48
CA CYS A 12 1.79 -26.52 30.03
C CYS A 12 0.60 -26.13 29.15
N VAL A 13 -0.59 -25.88 29.71
CA VAL A 13 -1.82 -25.68 28.92
C VAL A 13 -2.11 -24.19 28.65
N LEU A 14 -1.34 -23.27 29.23
CA LEU A 14 -1.56 -21.81 29.12
C LEU A 14 -0.71 -21.11 28.04
N LEU A 15 -0.04 -21.86 27.16
CA LEU A 15 0.88 -21.34 26.13
C LEU A 15 0.38 -21.54 24.69
N LEU A 16 -0.94 -21.58 24.52
CA LEU A 16 -1.62 -21.46 23.22
C LEU A 16 -2.30 -20.09 23.07
N LEU A 17 -1.66 -19.03 23.59
CA LEU A 17 -1.91 -17.65 23.17
C LEU A 17 -1.34 -17.50 21.75
N GLY A 18 -2.10 -18.00 20.77
CA GLY A 18 -1.89 -17.71 19.37
C GLY A 18 -1.97 -16.21 19.18
N VAL A 19 -0.80 -15.56 19.11
CA VAL A 19 -0.66 -14.18 18.69
C VAL A 19 -1.13 -14.15 17.23
N ALA A 20 -2.42 -13.86 17.02
CA ALA A 20 -2.90 -13.43 15.73
C ALA A 20 -2.23 -12.08 15.45
N ALA A 21 -1.10 -12.12 14.76
CA ALA A 21 -0.48 -10.93 14.21
C ALA A 21 -1.49 -10.32 13.24
N VAL A 22 -2.21 -9.30 13.72
CA VAL A 22 -3.08 -8.49 12.88
C VAL A 22 -2.13 -7.72 11.96
N MET A 23 -1.87 -8.27 10.77
CA MET A 23 -1.22 -7.53 9.70
C MET A 23 -2.20 -6.41 9.34
N SER A 24 -2.03 -5.23 9.94
CA SER A 24 -2.76 -4.04 9.51
C SER A 24 -2.25 -3.73 8.10
N ALA A 25 -3.01 -4.10 7.08
CA ALA A 25 -2.79 -3.60 5.74
C ALA A 25 -3.00 -2.09 5.79
N GLU A 26 -1.91 -1.33 5.91
CA GLU A 26 -1.94 0.12 5.75
C GLU A 26 -2.45 0.40 4.35
N ALA A 27 -3.65 0.97 4.27
CA ALA A 27 -4.27 1.31 3.01
C ALA A 27 -3.72 2.66 2.54
N VAL A 28 -3.04 2.65 1.41
CA VAL A 28 -2.52 3.84 0.74
C VAL A 28 -3.66 4.55 0.04
N LYS A 29 -3.81 5.84 0.30
CA LYS A 29 -4.81 6.66 -0.37
C LYS A 29 -4.26 7.19 -1.69
N ILE A 30 -4.97 6.91 -2.78
CA ILE A 30 -4.66 7.38 -4.14
C ILE A 30 -5.78 8.29 -4.61
N GLU A 31 -5.44 9.52 -4.98
CA GLU A 31 -6.36 10.49 -5.56
C GLU A 31 -5.94 10.83 -6.98
N THR A 32 -6.88 10.85 -7.92
CA THR A 32 -6.59 11.17 -9.33
C THR A 32 -7.20 12.50 -9.73
N PHE A 33 -6.56 13.18 -10.68
CA PHE A 33 -6.94 14.52 -11.12
C PHE A 33 -6.84 14.63 -12.64
N ASN A 34 -7.82 15.30 -13.26
CA ASN A 34 -7.80 15.57 -14.71
C ASN A 34 -6.67 16.54 -15.11
N GLU A 35 -6.32 17.46 -14.20
CA GLU A 35 -5.30 18.49 -14.38
C GLU A 35 -3.93 18.05 -13.82
N ARG A 36 -2.88 18.83 -14.11
CA ARG A 36 -1.55 18.65 -13.51
C ARG A 36 -1.49 19.32 -12.14
N GLY A 37 -0.52 18.90 -11.32
CA GLY A 37 -0.18 19.49 -10.03
C GLY A 37 -0.99 18.96 -8.85
N CYS A 38 -1.82 17.93 -9.05
CA CYS A 38 -2.75 17.42 -8.05
C CYS A 38 -3.56 18.56 -7.40
N THR A 39 -4.02 19.51 -8.21
CA THR A 39 -4.82 20.65 -7.76
C THR A 39 -6.27 20.48 -8.17
N GLY A 40 -7.16 21.26 -7.55
CA GLY A 40 -8.61 21.12 -7.76
C GLY A 40 -9.22 19.93 -7.04
N GLY A 41 -10.43 19.54 -7.46
CA GLY A 41 -11.14 18.38 -6.92
C GLY A 41 -10.60 17.08 -7.49
N ALA A 42 -10.43 16.07 -6.63
CA ALA A 42 -10.09 14.73 -7.10
C ALA A 42 -11.21 14.15 -7.97
N THR A 43 -10.85 13.61 -9.13
CA THR A 43 -11.77 12.89 -10.01
C THR A 43 -12.19 11.56 -9.36
N ASN A 44 -11.25 10.87 -8.71
CA ASN A 44 -11.50 9.63 -7.98
C ASN A 44 -10.61 9.54 -6.74
N THR A 45 -11.03 8.73 -5.77
CA THR A 45 -10.26 8.37 -4.58
C THR A 45 -10.32 6.86 -4.38
N PHE A 46 -9.15 6.24 -4.17
CA PHE A 46 -8.98 4.82 -3.96
C PHE A 46 -8.16 4.56 -2.68
N TYR A 47 -8.36 3.40 -2.09
CA TYR A 47 -7.58 2.90 -0.95
C TYR A 47 -6.99 1.55 -1.34
N VAL A 48 -5.67 1.49 -1.38
CA VAL A 48 -4.93 0.41 -2.05
C VAL A 48 -3.89 -0.16 -1.09
N GLY A 49 -3.83 -1.48 -0.98
CA GLY A 49 -2.82 -2.14 -0.15
C GLY A 49 -1.44 -2.17 -0.83
N ARG A 50 -0.41 -2.57 -0.08
CA ARG A 50 0.90 -2.87 -0.66
C ARG A 50 0.83 -4.07 -1.62
N ASN A 51 1.76 -4.12 -2.57
CA ASN A 51 1.83 -5.11 -3.65
C ASN A 51 0.57 -5.17 -4.52
N GLN A 52 -0.13 -4.04 -4.69
CA GLN A 52 -1.34 -3.95 -5.50
C GLN A 52 -1.18 -2.92 -6.60
N CYS A 53 -1.82 -3.21 -7.74
CA CYS A 53 -1.98 -2.27 -8.85
C CYS A 53 -3.39 -1.68 -8.80
N GLN A 54 -3.48 -0.36 -8.93
CA GLN A 54 -4.74 0.35 -9.07
C GLN A 54 -4.82 0.99 -10.45
N ASP A 55 -5.75 0.47 -11.26
CA ASP A 55 -6.08 1.01 -12.57
C ASP A 55 -7.10 2.15 -12.47
N PHE A 56 -7.02 3.07 -13.43
CA PHE A 56 -7.99 4.14 -13.65
C PHE A 56 -7.95 4.57 -15.13
N ILE A 57 -8.84 5.50 -15.50
CA ILE A 57 -8.87 6.07 -16.85
C ILE A 57 -7.77 7.13 -17.03
N ASP A 58 -7.73 7.86 -18.15
CA ASP A 58 -6.72 8.90 -18.38
C ASP A 58 -6.73 10.01 -17.32
N GLN A 59 -5.62 10.22 -16.63
CA GLN A 59 -5.47 11.26 -15.60
C GLN A 59 -4.23 12.13 -15.85
N GLY A 60 -4.34 13.41 -15.46
CA GLY A 60 -3.28 14.40 -15.62
C GLY A 60 -2.31 14.48 -14.45
N SER A 61 -2.76 14.10 -13.26
CA SER A 61 -1.88 13.86 -12.12
C SER A 61 -2.51 12.88 -11.14
N VAL A 62 -1.66 12.29 -10.31
CA VAL A 62 -2.06 11.35 -9.27
C VAL A 62 -1.32 11.71 -7.99
N ARG A 63 -2.08 11.86 -6.91
CA ARG A 63 -1.57 12.07 -5.56
C ARG A 63 -1.64 10.77 -4.79
N VAL A 64 -0.58 10.48 -4.07
CA VAL A 64 -0.49 9.36 -3.15
C VAL A 64 -0.19 9.90 -1.76
N THR A 65 -0.98 9.46 -0.79
CA THR A 65 -0.93 9.88 0.62
C THR A 65 -1.23 8.71 1.54
N GLU A 66 -1.07 8.90 2.85
CA GLU A 66 -1.33 7.83 3.84
C GLU A 66 -0.48 6.59 3.58
N ILE A 67 0.79 6.84 3.25
CA ILE A 67 1.77 5.84 2.87
C ILE A 67 3.06 6.08 3.63
N ASP A 68 3.68 5.00 4.07
CA ASP A 68 4.99 5.02 4.71
C ASP A 68 6.06 5.59 3.75
N PRO A 69 6.99 6.44 4.24
CA PRO A 69 7.96 7.14 3.41
C PRO A 69 8.94 6.22 2.67
N ASP A 70 9.13 4.98 3.12
CA ASP A 70 10.04 4.01 2.50
C ASP A 70 9.34 3.14 1.45
N VAL A 71 8.01 3.25 1.31
CA VAL A 71 7.26 2.49 0.31
C VAL A 71 7.42 3.11 -1.06
N ARG A 72 7.88 2.29 -2.01
CA ARG A 72 7.99 2.68 -3.41
C ARG A 72 6.62 2.68 -4.09
N VAL A 73 6.39 3.70 -4.89
CA VAL A 73 5.23 3.80 -5.77
C VAL A 73 5.71 3.99 -7.20
N SER A 74 5.16 3.23 -8.15
CA SER A 74 5.42 3.43 -9.58
C SER A 74 4.15 3.80 -10.34
N PHE A 75 4.30 4.68 -11.31
CA PHE A 75 3.22 5.27 -12.10
C PHE A 75 3.37 4.83 -13.54
N HIS A 76 2.24 4.56 -14.18
CA HIS A 76 2.23 3.91 -15.49
C HIS A 76 1.27 4.61 -16.44
N ASN A 77 1.59 4.57 -17.74
CA ASN A 77 0.76 5.12 -18.80
C ASN A 77 -0.16 4.09 -19.47
N GLN A 78 -0.18 2.85 -18.96
CA GLN A 78 -1.12 1.79 -19.33
C GLN A 78 -1.73 1.19 -18.07
N GLN A 79 -2.75 0.35 -18.25
CA GLN A 79 -3.37 -0.41 -17.16
C GLN A 79 -2.55 -1.67 -16.86
N GLY A 80 -2.72 -2.23 -15.66
CA GLY A 80 -2.08 -3.48 -15.24
C GLY A 80 -0.67 -3.32 -14.64
N CYS A 81 -0.18 -2.08 -14.49
CA CYS A 81 1.12 -1.76 -13.87
C CYS A 81 2.30 -2.56 -14.42
N GLU A 82 2.28 -2.91 -15.70
CA GLU A 82 3.37 -3.66 -16.33
C GLU A 82 4.65 -2.82 -16.38
N GLY A 83 5.80 -3.45 -16.15
CA GLY A 83 7.10 -2.75 -16.08
C GLY A 83 7.41 -1.90 -17.32
N ALA A 84 7.00 -2.33 -18.51
CA ALA A 84 7.21 -1.60 -19.77
C ALA A 84 6.38 -0.30 -19.87
N SER A 85 5.32 -0.17 -19.06
CA SER A 85 4.44 1.00 -19.03
C SER A 85 4.83 2.03 -17.97
N SER A 86 5.89 1.77 -17.19
CA SER A 86 6.33 2.66 -16.13
C SER A 86 6.88 3.97 -16.70
N VAL A 87 6.34 5.09 -16.21
CA VAL A 87 6.71 6.45 -16.63
C VAL A 87 7.30 7.28 -15.49
N GLY A 88 7.31 6.74 -14.27
CA GLY A 88 7.88 7.41 -13.11
C GLY A 88 7.73 6.59 -11.84
N GLN A 89 8.53 6.92 -10.84
CA GLN A 89 8.47 6.29 -9.53
C GLN A 89 8.95 7.26 -8.44
N GLY A 90 8.59 6.98 -7.21
CA GLY A 90 9.05 7.69 -6.02
C GLY A 90 8.79 6.86 -4.76
N HIS A 91 9.01 7.46 -3.60
CA HIS A 91 8.70 6.84 -2.31
C HIS A 91 7.83 7.76 -1.47
N GLY A 92 6.99 7.16 -0.63
CA GLY A 92 6.13 7.89 0.29
C GLY A 92 5.05 8.72 -0.38
N SER A 93 4.60 9.76 0.33
CA SER A 93 3.55 10.65 -0.15
C SER A 93 4.09 11.58 -1.24
N LEU A 94 3.44 11.58 -2.41
CA LEU A 94 3.90 12.37 -3.55
C LEU A 94 2.77 12.71 -4.53
N CYS A 95 3.02 13.71 -5.39
CA CYS A 95 2.17 14.04 -6.53
C CYS A 95 2.94 13.77 -7.82
N MET A 96 2.45 12.86 -8.65
CA MET A 96 3.01 12.57 -9.97
C MET A 96 2.19 13.28 -11.04
N ASN A 97 2.88 14.01 -11.91
CA ASN A 97 2.27 14.61 -13.10
C ASN A 97 2.42 13.69 -14.30
N GLN A 98 1.43 13.71 -15.18
CA GLN A 98 1.60 13.14 -16.51
C GLN A 98 2.81 13.77 -17.22
N GLY A 99 3.49 12.98 -18.04
CA GLY A 99 4.48 13.46 -19.00
C GLY A 99 3.83 13.77 -20.34
N ALA A 100 4.44 13.28 -21.42
CA ALA A 100 3.86 13.30 -22.76
C ALA A 100 2.59 12.44 -22.88
N THR A 101 2.45 11.41 -22.04
CA THR A 101 1.30 10.51 -21.97
C THR A 101 0.56 10.64 -20.65
N LYS A 102 -0.75 10.40 -20.66
CA LYS A 102 -1.61 10.34 -19.47
C LYS A 102 -1.20 9.20 -18.53
N LEU A 103 -1.53 9.34 -17.25
CA LEU A 103 -1.39 8.28 -16.25
C LEU A 103 -2.65 7.41 -16.26
N ARG A 104 -2.47 6.09 -16.13
CA ARG A 104 -3.57 5.11 -16.17
C ARG A 104 -3.54 4.07 -15.06
N SER A 105 -2.40 3.88 -14.39
CA SER A 105 -2.34 3.04 -13.21
C SER A 105 -1.21 3.42 -12.27
N VAL A 106 -1.33 2.98 -11.02
CA VAL A 106 -0.32 3.13 -9.97
C VAL A 106 -0.12 1.80 -9.27
N TYR A 107 1.14 1.41 -9.07
CA TYR A 107 1.52 0.26 -8.26
C TYR A 107 2.15 0.71 -6.95
N VAL A 108 1.68 0.14 -5.85
CA VAL A 108 2.24 0.31 -4.50
C VAL A 108 3.03 -0.95 -4.16
N ALA A 109 4.33 -0.81 -3.88
CA ALA A 109 5.20 -1.94 -3.52
C ALA A 109 5.01 -2.43 -2.08
#